data_AF-A0A7C2JDR2-F1
#
_entry.id   AF-A0A7C2JDR2-F1
#
_cell.length_a   1.000
_cell.length_b   1.000
_cell.length_c   1.000
_cell.angle_alpha   90.00
_cell.angle_beta   90.00
_cell.angle_gamma   90.00
#
_symmetry.space_group_name_H-M   'P 1'
#
loop_
_entity.id
_entity.type
_entity.pdbx_description
1 polymer ?
#
loop_
_entity_poly.entity_id
_entity_poly.type
_entity_poly.pdbx_seq_one_letter_code
_entity_poly.pdbx_strand_id
1 'polypeptide(L)'
;MDPFDPRLLADEEARERRQRILPILSAALEAVDPIAAVKRHMVLQGSILHIGERTYNLDHYERIYVIGGGKAAGAMARATEDVLGDRITSGIVNTKYGYLADNRIVKIKEAGHPVPDEAAITGATQMIDLARKASEEDLIICLISGGGSALMTLPVEGVTLKDVEALTSALLRCGATINEINTIRKHLSQLKGGNLSRAAYPAQVVSLILSDVVGNPLDVIASGPTVPDSSTFAQAYEILERYQLMEELPRPVVEYLRRGKEGQLPETPKEDDPVFARTHNLIVASNETAARAAAERAQLVGFNTLLLSTYVEGEAREVARVFAAIAKEIVHSGQPVRPPACVVAGGETTVTIRGEGRGGRNQELALAAAIQLDGLQDAMIVALATDGTDGPTDAAGAIAEGSTLRRARAKKLLARDYLANNDSYHFFEHLGDLLITGPTNTNVNDLTFVFVF
;
A
#
# COMPACT_ATOMS: atom_id res chain seq x y z
N MET A 1 8.97 -0.53 21.56
CA MET A 1 9.08 -1.98 21.76
C MET A 1 9.35 -2.57 20.40
N ASP A 2 10.21 -3.58 20.31
CA ASP A 2 10.47 -4.27 19.04
C ASP A 2 9.16 -4.91 18.54
N PRO A 3 8.70 -4.62 17.30
CA PRO A 3 7.46 -5.19 16.79
C PRO A 3 7.56 -6.70 16.51
N PHE A 4 8.77 -7.28 16.45
CA PHE A 4 8.96 -8.68 16.09
C PHE A 4 8.82 -9.63 17.29
N ASP A 5 8.25 -10.81 17.03
CA ASP A 5 8.11 -11.87 18.04
C ASP A 5 9.48 -12.31 18.61
N PRO A 6 9.67 -12.31 19.94
CA PRO A 6 10.94 -12.71 20.59
C PRO A 6 11.41 -14.13 20.24
N ARG A 7 10.52 -15.02 19.79
CA ARG A 7 10.87 -16.37 19.32
C ARG A 7 11.85 -16.35 18.16
N LEU A 8 11.92 -15.27 17.40
CA LEU A 8 12.89 -15.06 16.33
C LEU A 8 14.35 -15.12 16.84
N LEU A 9 14.57 -14.87 18.14
CA LEU A 9 15.88 -14.91 18.80
C LEU A 9 16.15 -16.22 19.55
N ALA A 10 15.28 -17.22 19.41
CA ALA A 10 15.42 -18.51 20.11
C ALA A 10 16.63 -19.31 19.62
N ASP A 11 16.99 -19.22 18.33
CA ASP A 11 18.16 -19.90 17.76
C ASP A 11 19.46 -19.22 18.22
N GLU A 12 20.24 -19.92 19.05
CA GLU A 12 21.51 -19.41 19.59
C GLU A 12 22.55 -19.13 18.52
N GLU A 13 22.56 -19.87 17.41
CA GLU A 13 23.54 -19.70 16.32
C GLU A 13 23.28 -18.43 15.51
N ALA A 14 22.02 -18.00 15.44
CA ALA A 14 21.59 -16.83 14.66
C ALA A 14 21.29 -15.60 15.54
N ARG A 15 21.19 -15.76 16.86
CA ARG A 15 20.74 -14.73 17.81
C ARG A 15 21.48 -13.41 17.64
N GLU A 16 22.81 -13.44 17.60
CA GLU A 16 23.62 -12.23 17.50
C GLU A 16 23.39 -11.49 16.17
N ARG A 17 23.38 -12.22 15.05
CA ARG A 17 23.11 -11.64 13.72
C ARG A 17 21.70 -11.06 13.63
N ARG A 18 20.70 -11.78 14.14
CA ARG A 18 19.30 -11.31 14.18
C ARG A 18 19.14 -10.07 15.06
N GLN A 19 19.74 -10.05 16.25
CA GLN A 19 19.73 -8.87 17.12
C GLN A 19 20.33 -7.62 16.44
N ARG A 20 21.37 -7.78 15.61
CA ARG A 20 21.97 -6.66 14.87
C ARG A 20 21.05 -6.06 13.80
N ILE A 21 20.18 -6.86 13.19
CA ILE A 21 19.33 -6.40 12.08
C ILE A 21 17.93 -5.94 12.53
N LEU A 22 17.44 -6.39 13.69
CA LEU A 22 16.10 -6.02 14.16
C LEU A 22 15.86 -4.50 14.23
N PRO A 23 16.79 -3.67 14.76
CA PRO A 23 16.60 -2.22 14.74
C PRO A 23 16.39 -1.63 13.34
N ILE A 24 17.02 -2.22 12.31
CA ILE A 24 16.90 -1.80 10.91
C ILE A 24 15.49 -2.08 10.39
N LEU A 25 14.98 -3.28 10.65
CA LEU A 25 13.63 -3.67 10.26
C LEU A 25 12.58 -2.84 11.01
N SER A 26 12.75 -2.63 12.32
CA SER A 26 11.86 -1.81 13.13
C SER A 26 11.82 -0.36 12.64
N ALA A 27 12.98 0.22 12.30
CA ALA A 27 13.04 1.58 11.78
C ALA A 27 12.26 1.74 10.45
N ALA A 28 12.27 0.71 9.60
CA ALA A 28 11.48 0.70 8.38
C ALA A 28 9.97 0.80 8.67
N LEU A 29 9.48 -0.01 9.62
CA LEU A 29 8.07 -0.02 10.01
C LEU A 29 7.66 1.25 10.76
N GLU A 30 8.47 1.72 11.70
CA GLU A 30 8.23 2.95 12.47
C GLU A 30 8.16 4.19 11.56
N ALA A 31 8.99 4.23 10.51
CA ALA A 31 9.00 5.34 9.57
C ALA A 31 7.69 5.48 8.78
N VAL A 32 6.90 4.40 8.67
CA VAL A 32 5.65 4.40 7.91
C VAL A 32 4.44 4.07 8.78
N ASP A 33 4.60 4.16 10.11
CA ASP A 33 3.46 4.22 11.03
C ASP A 33 2.54 5.37 10.62
N PRO A 34 1.22 5.13 10.40
CA PRO A 34 0.34 6.16 9.84
C PRO A 34 0.18 7.36 10.76
N ILE A 35 0.22 7.16 12.08
CA ILE A 35 0.06 8.26 13.05
C ILE A 35 1.30 9.15 13.03
N ALA A 36 2.48 8.55 13.13
CA ALA A 36 3.75 9.25 13.05
C ALA A 36 3.92 9.95 11.69
N ALA A 37 3.54 9.29 10.59
CA ALA A 37 3.60 9.86 9.25
C ALA A 37 2.74 11.12 9.14
N VAL A 38 1.48 11.07 9.57
CA VAL A 38 0.61 12.25 9.58
C VAL A 38 1.18 13.35 10.49
N LYS A 39 1.58 13.03 11.72
CA LYS A 39 2.11 14.04 12.68
C LYS A 39 3.43 14.67 12.27
N ARG A 40 4.27 13.97 11.49
CA ARG A 40 5.50 14.55 10.91
C ARG A 40 5.19 15.63 9.87
N HIS A 41 4.13 15.42 9.09
CA HIS A 41 3.78 16.30 7.98
C HIS A 41 2.70 17.32 8.31
N MET A 42 1.92 17.12 9.38
CA MET A 42 0.82 17.97 9.78
C MET A 42 1.02 18.50 11.20
N VAL A 43 1.35 19.78 11.31
CA VAL A 43 1.69 20.44 12.58
C VAL A 43 0.87 21.71 12.74
N LEU A 44 0.17 21.84 13.87
CA LEU A 44 -0.60 23.04 14.20
C LEU A 44 0.19 23.95 15.16
N GLN A 45 0.36 25.22 14.79
CA GLN A 45 0.97 26.26 15.61
C GLN A 45 0.00 27.43 15.77
N GLY A 46 -0.67 27.50 16.92
CA GLY A 46 -1.76 28.46 17.12
C GLY A 46 -2.94 28.14 16.20
N SER A 47 -3.23 29.03 15.24
CA SER A 47 -4.20 28.80 14.17
C SER A 47 -3.58 28.44 12.82
N ILE A 48 -2.26 28.40 12.71
CA ILE A 48 -1.59 28.07 11.45
C ILE A 48 -1.32 26.56 11.39
N LEU A 49 -1.98 25.89 10.47
CA LEU A 49 -1.77 24.48 10.15
C LEU A 49 -0.73 24.36 9.04
N HIS A 50 0.39 23.71 9.33
CA HIS A 50 1.42 23.37 8.36
C HIS A 50 1.15 21.94 7.86
N ILE A 51 0.99 21.77 6.54
CA ILE A 51 0.92 20.46 5.88
C ILE A 51 2.00 20.41 4.80
N GLY A 52 3.07 19.66 5.06
CA GLY A 52 4.26 19.66 4.21
C GLY A 52 4.82 21.08 4.08
N GLU A 53 4.93 21.58 2.85
CA GLU A 53 5.43 22.93 2.56
C GLU A 53 4.32 23.99 2.56
N ARG A 54 3.04 23.60 2.69
CA ARG A 54 1.90 24.51 2.64
C ARG A 54 1.42 24.90 4.04
N THR A 55 0.87 26.09 4.13
CA THR A 55 0.32 26.64 5.37
C THR A 55 -1.12 27.07 5.17
N TYR A 56 -1.97 26.76 6.15
CA TYR A 56 -3.39 27.07 6.15
C TYR A 56 -3.70 27.82 7.44
N ASN A 57 -4.22 29.04 7.35
CA ASN A 57 -4.74 29.74 8.52
C ASN A 57 -6.15 29.20 8.81
N LEU A 58 -6.28 28.44 9.91
CA LEU A 58 -7.53 27.80 10.28
C LEU A 58 -8.63 28.79 10.68
N ASP A 59 -8.28 30.03 11.00
CA ASP A 59 -9.27 31.07 11.33
C ASP A 59 -9.96 31.63 10.07
N HIS A 60 -9.48 31.27 8.87
CA HIS A 60 -10.13 31.63 7.60
C HIS A 60 -11.17 30.59 7.16
N TYR A 61 -11.31 29.48 7.89
CA TYR A 61 -12.25 28.43 7.54
C TYR A 61 -13.39 28.34 8.55
N GLU A 62 -14.63 28.25 8.07
CA GLU A 62 -15.78 28.00 8.93
C GLU A 62 -15.80 26.55 9.42
N ARG A 63 -15.49 25.60 8.53
CA ARG A 63 -15.61 24.16 8.82
C ARG A 63 -14.41 23.40 8.30
N ILE A 64 -14.05 22.37 9.04
CA ILE A 64 -13.00 21.41 8.66
C ILE A 64 -13.63 20.03 8.61
N TYR A 65 -13.62 19.43 7.43
CA TYR A 65 -14.08 18.06 7.22
C TYR A 65 -12.93 17.11 7.03
N VAL A 66 -13.05 15.90 7.57
CA VAL A 66 -12.07 14.81 7.36
C VAL A 66 -12.77 13.66 6.67
N ILE A 67 -12.32 13.32 5.45
CA ILE A 67 -12.90 12.23 4.66
C ILE A 67 -11.81 11.32 4.11
N GLY A 68 -12.16 10.10 3.68
CA GLY A 68 -11.21 9.26 2.92
C GLY A 68 -11.35 7.77 3.21
N GLY A 69 -10.38 6.99 2.77
CA GLY A 69 -10.47 5.54 2.93
C GLY A 69 -9.21 4.79 2.53
N GLY A 70 -9.07 3.61 3.12
CA GLY A 70 -7.88 2.78 3.03
C GLY A 70 -7.62 2.03 4.33
N LYS A 71 -6.76 1.01 4.30
CA LYS A 71 -6.37 0.20 5.47
C LYS A 71 -5.88 1.05 6.66
N ALA A 72 -5.17 2.14 6.39
CA ALA A 72 -4.59 3.03 7.41
C ALA A 72 -5.46 4.27 7.71
N ALA A 73 -6.61 4.43 7.04
CA ALA A 73 -7.39 5.66 7.11
C ALA A 73 -7.90 5.97 8.54
N GLY A 74 -8.25 4.94 9.32
CA GLY A 74 -8.63 5.11 10.73
C GLY A 74 -7.50 5.68 11.58
N ALA A 75 -6.29 5.11 11.48
CA ALA A 75 -5.10 5.61 12.20
C ALA A 75 -4.71 7.03 11.75
N MET A 76 -4.78 7.31 10.46
CA MET A 76 -4.54 8.66 9.92
C MET A 76 -5.59 9.67 10.45
N ALA A 77 -6.85 9.25 10.57
CA ALA A 77 -7.91 10.08 11.12
C ALA A 77 -7.68 10.37 12.59
N ARG A 78 -7.25 9.37 13.38
CA ARG A 78 -6.89 9.57 14.79
C ARG A 78 -5.74 10.58 14.93
N ALA A 79 -4.70 10.46 14.10
CA ALA A 79 -3.62 11.44 14.09
C ALA A 79 -4.10 12.86 13.73
N THR A 80 -5.09 12.94 12.84
CA THR A 80 -5.72 14.22 12.47
C THR A 80 -6.52 14.83 13.63
N GLU A 81 -7.27 14.01 14.36
CA GLU A 81 -7.96 14.44 15.59
C GLU A 81 -6.98 14.89 16.68
N ASP A 82 -5.88 14.17 16.86
CA ASP A 82 -4.87 14.53 17.86
C ASP A 82 -4.25 15.92 17.56
N VAL A 83 -4.14 16.31 16.28
CA VAL A 83 -3.57 17.60 15.87
C VAL A 83 -4.62 18.73 15.89
N LEU A 84 -5.83 18.48 15.38
CA LEU A 84 -6.84 19.53 15.17
C LEU A 84 -7.87 19.63 16.30
N GLY A 85 -8.08 18.56 17.06
CA GLY A 85 -9.05 18.50 18.14
C GLY A 85 -10.46 18.94 17.69
N ASP A 86 -11.10 19.76 18.51
CA ASP A 86 -12.47 20.26 18.29
C ASP A 86 -12.61 21.23 17.11
N ARG A 87 -11.52 21.55 16.39
CA ARG A 87 -11.61 22.31 15.13
C ARG A 87 -12.19 21.46 13.98
N ILE A 88 -12.19 20.13 14.10
CA ILE A 88 -12.84 19.24 13.13
C ILE A 88 -14.36 19.32 13.33
N THR A 89 -15.07 19.74 12.28
CA THR A 89 -16.53 19.87 12.29
C THR A 89 -17.23 18.52 12.18
N SER A 90 -16.77 17.67 11.27
CA SER A 90 -17.31 16.32 11.04
C SER A 90 -16.35 15.52 10.17
N GLY A 91 -16.44 14.20 10.22
CA GLY A 91 -15.68 13.37 9.29
C GLY A 91 -16.18 11.94 9.20
N ILE A 92 -15.80 11.29 8.12
CA ILE A 92 -15.98 9.85 7.93
C ILE A 92 -14.84 9.24 7.11
N VAL A 93 -14.29 8.14 7.59
CA VAL A 93 -13.33 7.33 6.84
C VAL A 93 -13.79 5.88 6.72
N ASN A 94 -13.51 5.26 5.58
CA ASN A 94 -13.72 3.83 5.38
C ASN A 94 -12.41 3.04 5.60
N THR A 95 -12.46 1.97 6.38
CA THR A 95 -11.35 1.04 6.61
C THR A 95 -11.78 -0.41 6.39
N LYS A 96 -10.83 -1.35 6.37
CA LYS A 96 -11.11 -2.78 6.26
C LYS A 96 -11.75 -3.32 7.56
N TYR A 97 -12.59 -4.35 7.46
CA TYR A 97 -13.02 -5.10 8.65
C TYR A 97 -11.84 -5.56 9.52
N GLY A 98 -11.97 -5.35 10.83
CA GLY A 98 -10.95 -5.61 11.86
C GLY A 98 -9.95 -4.48 12.08
N TYR A 99 -10.07 -3.34 11.38
CA TYR A 99 -9.10 -2.23 11.42
C TYR A 99 -9.69 -0.97 12.09
N LEU A 100 -10.58 -1.15 13.07
CA LEU A 100 -11.09 -0.03 13.88
C LEU A 100 -9.94 0.66 14.63
N ALA A 101 -9.99 1.98 14.64
CA ALA A 101 -9.20 2.82 15.51
C ALA A 101 -10.12 3.53 16.51
N ASP A 102 -9.56 3.94 17.64
CA ASP A 102 -10.28 4.74 18.62
C ASP A 102 -10.34 6.18 18.11
N ASN A 103 -11.47 6.63 17.59
CA ASN A 103 -11.68 7.98 17.05
C ASN A 103 -12.86 8.64 17.77
N ARG A 104 -12.71 9.94 18.09
CA ARG A 104 -13.71 10.71 18.84
C ARG A 104 -14.65 11.50 17.92
N ILE A 105 -14.14 12.05 16.82
CA ILE A 105 -14.88 13.00 15.97
C ILE A 105 -15.19 12.38 14.61
N VAL A 106 -14.16 11.83 13.95
CA VAL A 106 -14.23 11.21 12.64
C VAL A 106 -14.81 9.82 12.80
N LYS A 107 -15.94 9.57 12.12
CA LYS A 107 -16.59 8.26 12.15
C LYS A 107 -15.77 7.27 11.33
N ILE A 108 -15.49 6.10 11.91
CA ILE A 108 -14.87 5.00 11.16
C ILE A 108 -15.95 4.03 10.73
N LYS A 109 -15.94 3.68 9.46
CA LYS A 109 -16.79 2.65 8.89
C LYS A 109 -15.95 1.52 8.32
N GLU A 110 -16.22 0.30 8.77
CA GLU A 110 -15.59 -0.88 8.19
C GLU A 110 -16.33 -1.30 6.93
N ALA A 111 -15.57 -1.74 5.93
CA ALA A 111 -16.07 -2.12 4.62
C ALA A 111 -15.20 -3.20 3.95
N GLY A 112 -15.74 -3.76 2.86
CA GLY A 112 -15.14 -4.85 2.10
C GLY A 112 -13.84 -4.46 1.39
N HIS A 113 -12.83 -5.32 1.52
CA HIS A 113 -11.58 -5.28 0.78
C HIS A 113 -11.00 -6.71 0.67
N PRO A 114 -10.54 -7.17 -0.52
CA PRO A 114 -10.26 -6.39 -1.73
C PRO A 114 -11.47 -6.14 -2.64
N VAL A 115 -12.59 -6.82 -2.40
CA VAL A 115 -13.85 -6.62 -3.13
C VAL A 115 -14.75 -5.65 -2.34
N PRO A 116 -15.25 -4.57 -2.95
CA PRO A 116 -16.13 -3.62 -2.27
C PRO A 116 -17.48 -4.26 -1.90
N ASP A 117 -18.11 -3.74 -0.84
CA ASP A 117 -19.44 -4.15 -0.39
C ASP A 117 -20.36 -2.93 -0.18
N GLU A 118 -21.61 -3.18 0.26
CA GLU A 118 -22.59 -2.12 0.54
C GLU A 118 -22.13 -1.14 1.65
N ALA A 119 -21.27 -1.60 2.56
CA ALA A 119 -20.70 -0.73 3.58
C ALA A 119 -19.73 0.28 2.95
N ALA A 120 -18.93 -0.15 1.97
CA ALA A 120 -18.08 0.76 1.18
C ALA A 120 -18.92 1.84 0.49
N ILE A 121 -20.00 1.44 -0.21
CA ILE A 121 -20.93 2.37 -0.88
C ILE A 121 -21.49 3.38 0.11
N THR A 122 -22.06 2.90 1.21
CA THR A 122 -22.72 3.78 2.18
C THR A 122 -21.74 4.79 2.78
N GLY A 123 -20.51 4.38 3.09
CA GLY A 123 -19.49 5.30 3.60
C GLY A 123 -19.05 6.32 2.56
N ALA A 124 -18.83 5.88 1.31
CA ALA A 124 -18.47 6.77 0.20
C ALA A 124 -19.59 7.76 -0.13
N THR A 125 -20.86 7.38 0.00
CA THR A 125 -22.01 8.29 -0.10
C THR A 125 -21.93 9.40 0.96
N GLN A 126 -21.64 9.05 2.21
CA GLN A 126 -21.50 10.05 3.27
C GLN A 126 -20.29 10.97 3.04
N MET A 127 -19.19 10.45 2.47
CA MET A 127 -18.03 11.28 2.08
C MET A 127 -18.41 12.29 0.99
N ILE A 128 -19.09 11.84 -0.08
CA ILE A 128 -19.47 12.74 -1.18
C ILE A 128 -20.51 13.77 -0.72
N ASP A 129 -21.40 13.40 0.20
CA ASP A 129 -22.37 14.32 0.78
C ASP A 129 -21.71 15.42 1.62
N LEU A 130 -20.62 15.10 2.34
CA LEU A 130 -19.82 16.12 3.04
C LEU A 130 -19.08 17.01 2.04
N ALA A 131 -18.45 16.42 1.02
CA ALA A 131 -17.73 17.16 0.00
C ALA A 131 -18.65 18.16 -0.73
N ARG A 132 -19.83 17.72 -1.18
CA ARG A 132 -20.82 18.56 -1.88
C ARG A 132 -21.43 19.68 -1.03
N LYS A 133 -21.38 19.56 0.29
CA LYS A 133 -21.87 20.60 1.22
C LYS A 133 -20.83 21.67 1.52
N ALA A 134 -19.57 21.41 1.20
CA ALA A 134 -18.49 22.33 1.49
C ALA A 134 -18.52 23.55 0.55
N SER A 135 -18.10 24.68 1.08
CA SER A 135 -18.05 25.97 0.42
C SER A 135 -16.60 26.47 0.31
N GLU A 136 -16.38 27.63 -0.31
CA GLU A 136 -15.04 28.21 -0.44
C GLU A 136 -14.37 28.56 0.90
N GLU A 137 -15.17 28.71 1.95
CA GLU A 137 -14.76 28.97 3.32
C GLU A 137 -14.53 27.68 4.13
N ASP A 138 -14.52 26.51 3.48
CA ASP A 138 -14.30 25.22 4.15
C ASP A 138 -12.97 24.57 3.73
N LEU A 139 -12.43 23.76 4.63
CA LEU A 139 -11.25 22.92 4.41
C LEU A 139 -11.66 21.43 4.48
N ILE A 140 -11.30 20.66 3.45
CA ILE A 140 -11.45 19.22 3.43
C ILE A 140 -10.06 18.57 3.48
N ILE A 141 -9.84 17.74 4.50
CA ILE A 141 -8.65 16.89 4.63
C ILE A 141 -9.03 15.48 4.17
N CYS A 142 -8.46 15.04 3.05
CA CYS A 142 -8.63 13.71 2.49
C CYS A 142 -7.54 12.77 2.99
N LEU A 143 -7.91 11.65 3.61
CA LEU A 143 -6.97 10.65 4.14
C LEU A 143 -7.04 9.40 3.26
N ILE A 144 -5.98 9.16 2.49
CA ILE A 144 -5.96 8.09 1.49
C ILE A 144 -4.84 7.13 1.82
N SER A 145 -5.14 5.83 1.83
CA SER A 145 -4.12 4.80 1.93
C SER A 145 -4.44 3.60 1.06
N GLY A 146 -3.57 2.59 1.11
CA GLY A 146 -3.76 1.33 0.42
C GLY A 146 -5.13 0.69 0.61
N GLY A 147 -5.67 0.10 -0.46
CA GLY A 147 -7.03 -0.44 -0.52
C GLY A 147 -8.15 0.58 -0.77
N GLY A 148 -7.83 1.87 -0.89
CA GLY A 148 -8.81 2.94 -1.13
C GLY A 148 -9.70 2.74 -2.36
N SER A 149 -9.22 2.03 -3.39
CA SER A 149 -10.02 1.73 -4.58
C SER A 149 -11.30 0.95 -4.28
N ALA A 150 -11.24 -0.04 -3.39
CA ALA A 150 -12.40 -0.82 -2.95
C ALA A 150 -13.17 -0.07 -1.86
N LEU A 151 -12.45 0.48 -0.87
CA LEU A 151 -13.05 1.11 0.31
C LEU A 151 -13.77 2.43 0.00
N MET A 152 -13.41 3.14 -1.07
CA MET A 152 -14.08 4.36 -1.54
C MET A 152 -14.81 4.12 -2.87
N THR A 153 -15.57 3.03 -2.94
CA THR A 153 -16.40 2.72 -4.12
C THR A 153 -17.71 3.46 -4.03
N LEU A 154 -17.98 4.32 -5.02
CA LEU A 154 -19.30 4.89 -5.27
C LEU A 154 -19.47 4.99 -6.79
N PRO A 155 -20.28 4.09 -7.38
CA PRO A 155 -20.58 4.16 -8.79
C PRO A 155 -21.39 5.41 -9.13
N VAL A 156 -21.34 5.82 -10.39
CA VAL A 156 -22.22 6.85 -10.96
C VAL A 156 -23.70 6.44 -10.88
N GLU A 157 -24.60 7.43 -10.90
CA GLU A 157 -26.04 7.18 -10.86
C GLU A 157 -26.49 6.22 -11.99
N GLY A 158 -27.30 5.23 -11.63
CA GLY A 158 -27.79 4.20 -12.54
C GLY A 158 -26.88 2.97 -12.68
N VAL A 159 -25.65 2.99 -12.15
CA VAL A 159 -24.75 1.83 -12.08
C VAL A 159 -24.75 1.28 -10.65
N THR A 160 -24.97 -0.01 -10.49
CA THR A 160 -25.02 -0.67 -9.17
C THR A 160 -23.66 -1.24 -8.77
N LEU A 161 -23.51 -1.60 -7.49
CA LEU A 161 -22.32 -2.32 -7.01
C LEU A 161 -22.10 -3.63 -7.79
N LYS A 162 -23.18 -4.40 -8.03
CA LYS A 162 -23.13 -5.65 -8.82
C LYS A 162 -22.63 -5.41 -10.25
N ASP A 163 -22.98 -4.28 -10.84
CA ASP A 163 -22.50 -3.95 -12.18
C ASP A 163 -20.99 -3.70 -12.20
N VAL A 164 -20.47 -3.02 -11.16
CA VAL A 164 -19.03 -2.78 -10.99
C VAL A 164 -18.27 -4.07 -10.69
N GLU A 165 -18.86 -4.99 -9.91
CA GLU A 165 -18.29 -6.32 -9.66
C GLU A 165 -18.21 -7.14 -10.96
N ALA A 166 -19.30 -7.18 -11.74
CA ALA A 166 -19.35 -7.88 -13.02
C ALA A 166 -18.31 -7.32 -14.01
N LEU A 167 -18.22 -6.00 -14.11
CA LEU A 167 -17.22 -5.30 -14.91
C LEU A 167 -15.79 -5.66 -14.48
N THR A 168 -15.50 -5.60 -13.18
CA THR A 168 -14.15 -5.88 -12.67
C THR A 168 -13.77 -7.33 -12.94
N SER A 169 -14.68 -8.28 -12.73
CA SER A 169 -14.47 -9.69 -13.03
C SER A 169 -14.20 -9.94 -14.52
N ALA A 170 -14.97 -9.29 -15.40
CA ALA A 170 -14.78 -9.41 -16.85
C ALA A 170 -13.42 -8.89 -17.31
N LEU A 171 -13.01 -7.71 -16.83
CA LEU A 171 -11.72 -7.10 -17.16
C LEU A 171 -10.54 -7.93 -16.67
N LEU A 172 -10.63 -8.48 -15.45
CA LEU A 172 -9.59 -9.38 -14.92
C LEU A 172 -9.48 -10.66 -15.76
N ARG A 173 -10.62 -11.26 -16.11
CA ARG A 173 -10.66 -12.51 -16.90
C ARG A 173 -10.10 -12.33 -18.31
N CYS A 174 -10.31 -11.17 -18.94
CA CYS A 174 -9.75 -10.89 -20.27
C CYS A 174 -8.29 -10.40 -20.22
N GLY A 175 -7.67 -10.32 -19.04
CA GLY A 175 -6.29 -9.89 -18.88
C GLY A 175 -6.07 -8.41 -19.14
N ALA A 176 -7.07 -7.55 -18.86
CA ALA A 176 -6.90 -6.11 -18.92
C ALA A 176 -5.81 -5.66 -17.94
N THR A 177 -4.98 -4.72 -18.38
CA THR A 177 -3.94 -4.13 -17.53
C THR A 177 -4.56 -3.29 -16.43
N ILE A 178 -3.81 -3.07 -15.34
CA ILE A 178 -4.28 -2.22 -14.22
C ILE A 178 -4.62 -0.80 -14.67
N ASN A 179 -3.88 -0.25 -15.63
CA ASN A 179 -4.14 1.07 -16.19
C ASN A 179 -5.47 1.12 -16.94
N GLU A 180 -5.78 0.11 -17.74
CA GLU A 180 -7.07 0.01 -18.45
C GLU A 180 -8.25 -0.16 -17.51
N ILE A 181 -8.09 -1.01 -16.48
CA ILE A 181 -9.09 -1.18 -15.43
C ILE A 181 -9.34 0.16 -14.72
N ASN A 182 -8.28 0.88 -14.35
CA ASN A 182 -8.39 2.18 -13.69
C ASN A 182 -9.00 3.25 -14.60
N THR A 183 -8.68 3.26 -15.90
CA THR A 183 -9.34 4.14 -16.88
C THR A 183 -10.85 3.95 -16.81
N ILE A 184 -11.36 2.74 -16.96
CA ILE A 184 -12.82 2.52 -16.90
C ILE A 184 -13.38 2.86 -15.51
N ARG A 185 -12.70 2.43 -14.43
CA ARG A 185 -13.16 2.63 -13.06
C ARG A 185 -13.30 4.12 -12.69
N LYS A 186 -12.40 4.99 -13.16
CA LYS A 186 -12.46 6.44 -12.94
C LYS A 186 -13.72 7.04 -13.58
N HIS A 187 -14.05 6.63 -14.80
CA HIS A 187 -15.21 7.12 -15.58
C HIS A 187 -16.56 6.60 -15.07
N LEU A 188 -16.58 5.59 -14.21
CA LEU A 188 -17.79 5.02 -13.62
C LEU A 188 -17.95 5.35 -12.14
N SER A 189 -17.14 6.25 -11.58
CA SER A 189 -17.16 6.57 -10.16
C SER A 189 -17.44 8.04 -9.88
N GLN A 190 -18.19 8.30 -8.80
CA GLN A 190 -18.43 9.65 -8.29
C GLN A 190 -17.28 10.21 -7.43
N LEU A 191 -16.28 9.40 -7.06
CA LEU A 191 -15.12 9.85 -6.26
C LEU A 191 -13.82 9.81 -7.04
N LYS A 192 -13.59 8.77 -7.84
CA LYS A 192 -12.30 8.49 -8.49
C LYS A 192 -12.02 9.42 -9.66
N GLY A 193 -10.75 9.52 -10.07
CA GLY A 193 -10.32 10.33 -11.21
C GLY A 193 -10.68 11.80 -11.04
N GLY A 194 -10.26 12.41 -9.93
CA GLY A 194 -10.47 13.82 -9.62
C GLY A 194 -11.89 14.20 -9.17
N ASN A 195 -12.84 13.27 -9.22
CA ASN A 195 -14.25 13.57 -8.94
C ASN A 195 -14.51 13.98 -7.49
N LEU A 196 -13.69 13.56 -6.52
CA LEU A 196 -13.82 14.03 -5.15
C LEU A 196 -13.43 15.50 -5.04
N SER A 197 -12.35 15.94 -5.70
CA SER A 197 -12.00 17.35 -5.79
C SER A 197 -13.08 18.17 -6.50
N ARG A 198 -13.68 17.60 -7.56
CA ARG A 198 -14.81 18.23 -8.26
C ARG A 198 -16.02 18.42 -7.35
N ALA A 199 -16.34 17.41 -6.55
CA ALA A 199 -17.48 17.47 -5.62
C ALA A 199 -17.24 18.42 -4.44
N ALA A 200 -15.99 18.60 -4.04
CA ALA A 200 -15.58 19.51 -2.98
C ALA A 200 -15.52 20.98 -3.42
N TYR A 201 -15.35 21.24 -4.71
CA TYR A 201 -15.18 22.60 -5.22
C TYR A 201 -16.40 23.48 -4.92
N PRO A 202 -16.23 24.72 -4.40
CA PRO A 202 -14.99 25.51 -4.33
C PRO A 202 -14.16 25.40 -3.04
N ALA A 203 -14.38 24.41 -2.17
CA ALA A 203 -13.61 24.25 -0.93
C ALA A 203 -12.11 24.00 -1.17
N GLN A 204 -11.30 24.30 -0.15
CA GLN A 204 -9.88 23.90 -0.16
C GLN A 204 -9.78 22.40 0.15
N VAL A 205 -9.08 21.64 -0.69
CA VAL A 205 -8.84 20.20 -0.49
C VAL A 205 -7.35 19.95 -0.25
N VAL A 206 -7.05 19.14 0.77
CA VAL A 206 -5.69 18.66 1.07
C VAL A 206 -5.73 17.17 1.30
N SER A 207 -5.01 16.39 0.48
CA SER A 207 -4.92 14.94 0.64
C SER A 207 -3.60 14.54 1.30
N LEU A 208 -3.69 13.81 2.40
CA LEU A 208 -2.56 13.08 2.99
C LEU A 208 -2.63 11.63 2.51
N ILE A 209 -1.56 11.17 1.87
CA ILE A 209 -1.54 9.91 1.12
C ILE A 209 -0.46 8.99 1.68
N LEU A 210 -0.83 7.78 2.08
CA LEU A 210 0.07 6.69 2.39
C LEU A 210 0.05 5.69 1.22
N SER A 211 1.12 5.68 0.43
CA SER A 211 1.17 4.99 -0.86
C SER A 211 1.59 3.53 -0.73
N ASP A 212 0.74 2.63 -1.22
CA ASP A 212 1.00 1.20 -1.44
C ASP A 212 1.19 0.89 -2.94
N VAL A 213 1.58 1.87 -3.74
CA VAL A 213 1.83 1.70 -5.17
C VAL A 213 3.29 2.01 -5.47
N VAL A 214 3.97 1.07 -6.12
CA VAL A 214 5.35 1.21 -6.57
C VAL A 214 5.50 2.46 -7.43
N GLY A 215 6.50 3.28 -7.13
CA GLY A 215 6.76 4.54 -7.83
C GLY A 215 5.83 5.70 -7.48
N ASN A 216 4.88 5.51 -6.56
CA ASN A 216 3.99 6.56 -6.07
C ASN A 216 3.14 7.34 -7.12
N PRO A 217 2.62 6.72 -8.20
CA PRO A 217 1.76 7.41 -9.16
C PRO A 217 0.42 7.80 -8.51
N LEU A 218 0.22 9.10 -8.28
CA LEU A 218 -0.94 9.65 -7.56
C LEU A 218 -2.29 9.31 -8.20
N ASP A 219 -2.34 9.22 -9.52
CA ASP A 219 -3.56 8.91 -10.28
C ASP A 219 -3.98 7.43 -10.18
N VAL A 220 -3.04 6.55 -9.79
CA VAL A 220 -3.29 5.13 -9.56
C VAL A 220 -3.68 4.87 -8.11
N ILE A 221 -3.07 5.55 -7.14
CA ILE A 221 -3.36 5.39 -5.71
C ILE A 221 -4.83 5.69 -5.45
N ALA A 222 -5.58 4.68 -4.96
CA ALA A 222 -7.02 4.73 -4.80
C ALA A 222 -7.81 5.20 -6.05
N SER A 223 -7.21 5.03 -7.24
CA SER A 223 -7.70 5.59 -8.52
C SER A 223 -7.83 7.11 -8.53
N GLY A 224 -6.95 7.82 -7.82
CA GLY A 224 -6.74 9.26 -7.92
C GLY A 224 -7.97 10.13 -7.65
N PRO A 225 -8.67 10.02 -6.51
CA PRO A 225 -9.92 10.75 -6.28
C PRO A 225 -9.75 12.28 -6.26
N THR A 226 -8.55 12.76 -5.97
CA THR A 226 -8.19 14.18 -5.84
C THR A 226 -7.10 14.58 -6.84
N VAL A 227 -6.93 13.81 -7.91
CA VAL A 227 -5.83 13.95 -8.88
C VAL A 227 -6.44 14.05 -10.28
N PRO A 228 -5.87 14.86 -11.19
CA PRO A 228 -6.31 14.90 -12.59
C PRO A 228 -6.31 13.53 -13.23
N ASP A 229 -7.31 13.25 -14.05
CA ASP A 229 -7.36 12.04 -14.85
C ASP A 229 -7.02 12.38 -16.31
N SER A 230 -5.88 11.89 -16.80
CA SER A 230 -5.46 12.07 -18.19
C SER A 230 -6.25 11.23 -19.19
N SER A 231 -6.98 10.22 -18.72
CA SER A 231 -7.77 9.34 -19.58
C SER A 231 -9.13 9.94 -19.93
N THR A 232 -9.80 9.37 -20.93
CA THR A 232 -11.09 9.88 -21.45
C THR A 232 -12.14 8.78 -21.57
N PHE A 233 -13.41 9.19 -21.65
CA PHE A 233 -14.53 8.29 -21.94
C PHE A 233 -14.33 7.54 -23.26
N ALA A 234 -13.71 8.18 -24.27
CA ALA A 234 -13.42 7.55 -25.53
C ALA A 234 -12.47 6.36 -25.35
N GLN A 235 -11.40 6.53 -24.58
CA GLN A 235 -10.46 5.45 -24.24
C GLN A 235 -11.13 4.37 -23.36
N ALA A 236 -11.94 4.77 -22.37
CA ALA A 236 -12.68 3.84 -21.53
C ALA A 236 -13.61 2.93 -22.35
N TYR A 237 -14.30 3.52 -23.33
CA TYR A 237 -15.18 2.79 -24.24
C TYR A 237 -14.41 1.91 -25.23
N GLU A 238 -13.29 2.41 -25.79
CA GLU A 238 -12.41 1.64 -26.68
C GLU A 238 -11.85 0.38 -26.01
N ILE A 239 -11.55 0.45 -24.70
CA ILE A 239 -11.16 -0.74 -23.92
C ILE A 239 -12.25 -1.80 -23.97
N LEU A 240 -13.53 -1.43 -23.82
CA LEU A 240 -14.64 -2.38 -23.89
C LEU A 240 -14.78 -3.00 -25.29
N GLU A 241 -14.60 -2.20 -26.35
CA GLU A 241 -14.62 -2.67 -27.73
C GLU A 241 -13.49 -3.65 -28.02
N ARG A 242 -12.26 -3.30 -27.61
CA ARG A 242 -11.05 -4.11 -27.83
C ARG A 242 -11.10 -5.47 -27.14
N TYR A 243 -11.64 -5.53 -25.93
CA TYR A 243 -11.85 -6.79 -25.20
C TYR A 243 -13.19 -7.48 -25.53
N GLN A 244 -13.98 -6.93 -26.46
CA GLN A 244 -15.28 -7.48 -26.90
C GLN A 244 -16.28 -7.68 -25.75
N LEU A 245 -16.26 -6.78 -24.76
CA LEU A 245 -17.05 -6.90 -23.53
C LEU A 245 -18.45 -6.29 -23.63
N MET A 246 -18.78 -5.64 -24.76
CA MET A 246 -20.00 -4.84 -24.93
C MET A 246 -21.30 -5.63 -24.75
N GLU A 247 -21.32 -6.89 -25.19
CA GLU A 247 -22.50 -7.77 -25.07
C GLU A 247 -22.55 -8.53 -23.75
N GLU A 248 -21.40 -8.68 -23.07
CA GLU A 248 -21.28 -9.39 -21.81
C GLU A 248 -21.63 -8.49 -20.61
N LEU A 249 -21.23 -7.21 -20.69
CA LEU A 249 -21.32 -6.30 -19.56
C LEU A 249 -22.76 -5.82 -19.31
N PRO A 250 -23.06 -5.43 -18.06
CA PRO A 250 -24.34 -4.84 -17.74
C PRO A 250 -24.63 -3.59 -18.59
N ARG A 251 -25.85 -3.54 -19.14
CA ARG A 251 -26.29 -2.42 -19.99
C ARG A 251 -26.05 -1.03 -19.37
N PRO A 252 -26.29 -0.79 -18.06
CA PRO A 252 -26.03 0.52 -17.48
C PRO A 252 -24.59 1.00 -17.61
N VAL A 253 -23.62 0.08 -17.50
CA VAL A 253 -22.18 0.40 -17.62
C VAL A 253 -21.84 0.82 -19.04
N VAL A 254 -22.23 -0.01 -20.02
CA VAL A 254 -21.95 0.22 -21.44
C VAL A 254 -22.60 1.52 -21.91
N GLU A 255 -23.86 1.73 -21.51
CA GLU A 255 -24.63 2.92 -21.88
C GLU A 255 -24.07 4.19 -21.25
N TYR A 256 -23.63 4.15 -19.99
CA TYR A 256 -23.02 5.32 -19.35
C TYR A 256 -21.73 5.74 -20.08
N LEU A 257 -20.84 4.79 -20.37
CA LEU A 257 -19.60 5.07 -21.11
C LEU A 257 -19.87 5.53 -22.54
N ARG A 258 -20.89 4.97 -23.22
CA ARG A 258 -21.32 5.41 -24.56
C ARG A 258 -21.73 6.88 -24.55
N ARG A 259 -22.59 7.27 -23.60
CA ARG A 259 -23.05 8.65 -23.42
C ARG A 259 -21.89 9.61 -23.13
N GLY A 260 -20.93 9.17 -22.33
CA GLY A 260 -19.68 9.91 -22.10
C GLY A 260 -18.86 10.11 -23.37
N LYS A 261 -18.63 9.03 -24.15
CA LYS A 261 -17.94 9.09 -25.45
C LYS A 261 -18.64 10.02 -26.45
N GLU A 262 -19.98 10.08 -26.41
CA GLU A 262 -20.81 10.96 -27.23
C GLU A 262 -20.87 12.41 -26.73
N GLY A 263 -20.17 12.76 -25.65
CA GLY A 263 -20.12 14.11 -25.10
C GLY A 263 -21.38 14.54 -24.34
N GLN A 264 -22.23 13.60 -23.95
CA GLN A 264 -23.47 13.88 -23.20
C GLN A 264 -23.24 13.98 -21.69
N LEU A 265 -22.07 13.58 -21.21
CA LEU A 265 -21.66 13.63 -19.82
C LEU A 265 -20.35 14.44 -19.71
N PRO A 266 -20.15 15.20 -18.63
CA PRO A 266 -18.88 15.86 -18.39
C PRO A 266 -17.79 14.83 -18.15
N GLU A 267 -16.60 15.09 -18.71
CA GLU A 267 -15.43 14.24 -18.53
C GLU A 267 -14.92 14.24 -17.08
N THR A 268 -14.13 13.24 -16.67
CA THR A 268 -13.29 13.30 -15.44
C THR A 268 -12.43 14.58 -15.46
N PRO A 269 -12.19 15.27 -14.31
CA PRO A 269 -11.49 16.54 -14.32
C PRO A 269 -10.07 16.36 -14.86
N LYS A 270 -9.71 17.25 -15.78
CA LYS A 270 -8.42 17.26 -16.49
C LYS A 270 -7.44 18.20 -15.80
N GLU A 271 -6.17 18.16 -16.18
CA GLU A 271 -5.09 18.88 -15.49
C GLU A 271 -5.34 20.39 -15.40
N ASP A 272 -6.02 20.97 -16.40
CA ASP A 272 -6.38 22.38 -16.49
C ASP A 272 -7.68 22.75 -15.77
N ASP A 273 -8.37 21.79 -15.15
CA ASP A 273 -9.61 22.04 -14.42
C ASP A 273 -9.34 22.91 -13.16
N PRO A 274 -10.07 24.02 -12.95
CA PRO A 274 -9.84 24.94 -11.83
C PRO A 274 -9.96 24.30 -10.45
N VAL A 275 -10.60 23.13 -10.32
CA VAL A 275 -10.68 22.38 -9.05
C VAL A 275 -9.29 22.06 -8.48
N PHE A 276 -8.29 21.87 -9.34
CA PHE A 276 -6.94 21.51 -8.93
C PHE A 276 -6.12 22.69 -8.42
N ALA A 277 -6.52 23.94 -8.72
CA ALA A 277 -5.91 25.12 -8.11
C ALA A 277 -6.12 25.16 -6.59
N ARG A 278 -7.21 24.54 -6.10
CA ARG A 278 -7.57 24.44 -4.68
C ARG A 278 -7.39 23.03 -4.12
N THR A 279 -6.69 22.16 -4.83
CA THR A 279 -6.38 20.81 -4.36
C THR A 279 -4.87 20.66 -4.16
N HIS A 280 -4.47 20.14 -3.00
CA HIS A 280 -3.09 19.76 -2.73
C HIS A 280 -3.02 18.27 -2.36
N ASN A 281 -2.04 17.55 -2.89
CA ASN A 281 -1.81 16.14 -2.57
C ASN A 281 -0.40 16.00 -2.01
N LEU A 282 -0.29 15.34 -0.86
CA LEU A 282 0.98 15.10 -0.16
C LEU A 282 1.10 13.62 0.20
N ILE A 283 2.18 12.99 -0.27
CA ILE A 283 2.55 11.65 0.18
C ILE A 283 3.26 11.79 1.53
N VAL A 284 2.67 11.22 2.57
CA VAL A 284 3.19 11.28 3.96
C VAL A 284 4.02 10.04 4.33
N ALA A 285 3.82 8.93 3.61
CA ALA A 285 4.59 7.71 3.73
C ALA A 285 4.47 6.87 2.45
N SER A 286 5.53 6.12 2.14
CA SER A 286 5.65 5.28 0.96
C SER A 286 6.69 4.18 1.18
N ASN A 287 6.82 3.26 0.21
CA ASN A 287 7.83 2.21 0.24
C ASN A 287 9.25 2.80 0.35
N GLU A 288 9.49 3.87 -0.42
CA GLU A 288 10.74 4.61 -0.38
C GLU A 288 11.04 5.20 1.00
N THR A 289 10.01 5.71 1.70
CA THR A 289 10.17 6.23 3.06
C THR A 289 10.68 5.14 4.01
N ALA A 290 10.07 3.94 3.96
CA ALA A 290 10.48 2.80 4.77
C ALA A 290 11.89 2.31 4.42
N ALA A 291 12.19 2.19 3.12
CA ALA A 291 13.49 1.74 2.62
C ALA A 291 14.62 2.70 3.01
N ARG A 292 14.40 4.01 2.91
CA ARG A 292 15.37 5.04 3.32
C ARG A 292 15.60 5.01 4.83
N ALA A 293 14.56 4.93 5.63
CA ALA A 293 14.69 4.86 7.09
C ALA A 293 15.47 3.61 7.54
N ALA A 294 15.22 2.47 6.89
CA ALA A 294 16.00 1.27 7.14
C ALA A 294 17.46 1.45 6.72
N ALA A 295 17.72 2.03 5.55
CA ALA A 295 19.07 2.29 5.09
C ALA A 295 19.86 3.23 6.03
N GLU A 296 19.23 4.31 6.48
CA GLU A 296 19.82 5.23 7.46
C GLU A 296 20.12 4.51 8.79
N ARG A 297 19.17 3.70 9.27
CA ARG A 297 19.37 2.91 10.50
C ARG A 297 20.50 1.89 10.33
N ALA A 298 20.61 1.24 9.18
CA ALA A 298 21.67 0.27 8.88
C ALA A 298 23.06 0.92 8.96
N GLN A 299 23.22 2.13 8.42
CA GLN A 299 24.45 2.92 8.56
C GLN A 299 24.76 3.24 10.02
N LEU A 300 23.75 3.67 10.80
CA LEU A 300 23.92 4.02 12.21
C LEU A 300 24.34 2.83 13.08
N VAL A 301 23.90 1.62 12.74
CA VAL A 301 24.30 0.38 13.45
C VAL A 301 25.52 -0.32 12.84
N GLY A 302 26.22 0.36 11.92
CA GLY A 302 27.56 -0.02 11.45
C GLY A 302 27.63 -0.83 10.16
N PHE A 303 26.54 -0.93 9.37
CA PHE A 303 26.58 -1.54 8.05
C PHE A 303 26.95 -0.52 6.96
N ASN A 304 27.85 -0.90 6.07
CA ASN A 304 27.96 -0.26 4.77
C ASN A 304 26.67 -0.54 3.99
N THR A 305 25.98 0.51 3.57
CA THR A 305 24.60 0.37 3.11
C THR A 305 24.41 0.83 1.68
N LEU A 306 23.64 0.05 0.92
CA LEU A 306 23.23 0.37 -0.45
C LEU A 306 21.70 0.26 -0.56
N LEU A 307 21.01 1.37 -0.81
CA LEU A 307 19.62 1.33 -1.28
C LEU A 307 19.64 1.02 -2.78
N LEU A 308 19.31 -0.22 -3.14
CA LEU A 308 19.42 -0.74 -4.51
C LEU A 308 18.31 -0.19 -5.41
N SER A 309 17.05 -0.29 -4.98
CA SER A 309 15.88 0.16 -5.74
C SER A 309 14.63 0.14 -4.85
N THR A 310 13.67 1.00 -5.15
CA THR A 310 12.30 1.00 -4.58
C THR A 310 11.24 0.62 -5.64
N TYR A 311 11.70 0.03 -6.75
CA TYR A 311 10.92 -0.37 -7.92
C TYR A 311 11.03 -1.88 -8.22
N VAL A 312 11.32 -2.70 -7.20
CA VAL A 312 11.49 -4.14 -7.42
C VAL A 312 10.13 -4.79 -7.61
N GLU A 313 9.90 -5.30 -8.81
CA GLU A 313 8.68 -6.04 -9.18
C GLU A 313 9.07 -7.35 -9.89
N GLY A 314 8.14 -8.30 -9.93
CA GLY A 314 8.31 -9.59 -10.60
C GLY A 314 8.01 -10.79 -9.72
N GLU A 315 8.23 -11.99 -10.26
CA GLU A 315 7.96 -13.24 -9.55
C GLU A 315 8.94 -13.41 -8.37
N ALA A 316 8.41 -13.57 -7.16
CA ALA A 316 9.16 -13.61 -5.90
C ALA A 316 10.35 -14.58 -5.93
N ARG A 317 10.14 -15.80 -6.45
CA ARG A 317 11.18 -16.84 -6.54
C ARG A 317 12.32 -16.50 -7.51
N GLU A 318 12.07 -15.67 -8.51
CA GLU A 318 13.08 -15.25 -9.48
C GLU A 318 13.85 -14.05 -8.97
N VAL A 319 13.16 -13.07 -8.37
CA VAL A 319 13.77 -11.93 -7.66
C VAL A 319 14.72 -12.41 -6.55
N ALA A 320 14.34 -13.45 -5.81
CA ALA A 320 15.18 -14.08 -4.79
C ALA A 320 16.54 -14.54 -5.32
N ARG A 321 16.60 -15.07 -6.55
CA ARG A 321 17.86 -15.54 -7.16
C ARG A 321 18.81 -14.39 -7.41
N VAL A 322 18.28 -13.23 -7.82
CA VAL A 322 19.07 -12.01 -8.04
C VAL A 322 19.65 -11.52 -6.72
N PHE A 323 18.84 -11.40 -5.66
CA PHE A 323 19.34 -10.98 -4.35
C PHE A 323 20.37 -11.95 -3.76
N ALA A 324 20.18 -13.26 -3.93
CA ALA A 324 21.17 -14.25 -3.51
C ALA A 324 22.47 -14.16 -4.33
N ALA A 325 22.41 -13.81 -5.61
CA ALA A 325 23.61 -13.55 -6.41
C ALA A 325 24.36 -12.31 -5.92
N ILE A 326 23.65 -11.24 -5.56
CA ILE A 326 24.25 -10.04 -4.94
C ILE A 326 24.93 -10.40 -3.62
N ALA A 327 24.28 -11.21 -2.76
CA ALA A 327 24.89 -11.67 -1.51
C ALA A 327 26.20 -12.43 -1.74
N LYS A 328 26.21 -13.35 -2.72
CA LYS A 328 27.41 -14.12 -3.10
C LYS A 328 28.54 -13.23 -3.61
N GLU A 329 28.21 -12.23 -4.44
CA GLU A 329 29.20 -11.27 -4.96
C GLU A 329 29.80 -10.44 -3.81
N ILE A 330 28.97 -9.96 -2.88
CA ILE A 330 29.44 -9.22 -1.70
C ILE A 330 30.38 -10.08 -0.85
N VAL A 331 30.04 -11.35 -0.59
CA VAL A 331 30.91 -12.26 0.17
C VAL A 331 32.24 -12.51 -0.55
N HIS A 332 32.20 -12.70 -1.88
CA HIS A 332 33.39 -13.09 -2.64
C HIS A 332 34.33 -11.92 -2.96
N SER A 333 33.79 -10.78 -3.38
CA SER A 333 34.57 -9.65 -3.91
C SER A 333 34.43 -8.36 -3.10
N GLY A 334 33.47 -8.29 -2.17
CA GLY A 334 33.15 -7.08 -1.42
C GLY A 334 32.44 -6.01 -2.27
N GLN A 335 31.87 -6.39 -3.41
CA GLN A 335 31.10 -5.50 -4.30
C GLN A 335 29.62 -5.89 -4.33
N PRO A 336 28.70 -4.94 -4.60
CA PRO A 336 28.92 -3.51 -4.79
C PRO A 336 29.18 -2.74 -3.48
N VAL A 337 29.08 -3.41 -2.33
CA VAL A 337 29.24 -2.84 -0.99
C VAL A 337 30.02 -3.82 -0.11
N ARG A 338 30.97 -3.33 0.68
CA ARG A 338 31.86 -4.20 1.48
C ARG A 338 31.19 -4.67 2.77
N PRO A 339 31.43 -5.92 3.23
CA PRO A 339 31.03 -6.36 4.55
C PRO A 339 31.60 -5.48 5.68
N PRO A 340 30.88 -5.27 6.80
CA PRO A 340 29.48 -5.65 7.00
C PRO A 340 28.57 -4.82 6.09
N ALA A 341 27.76 -5.47 5.26
CA ALA A 341 26.96 -4.87 4.21
C ALA A 341 25.46 -5.04 4.47
N CYS A 342 24.68 -4.02 4.14
CA CYS A 342 23.22 -4.06 4.08
C CYS A 342 22.76 -3.51 2.73
N VAL A 343 22.23 -4.37 1.86
CA VAL A 343 21.52 -3.92 0.65
C VAL A 343 20.04 -3.87 0.99
N VAL A 344 19.44 -2.69 0.80
CA VAL A 344 18.00 -2.47 0.98
C VAL A 344 17.36 -2.37 -0.39
N ALA A 345 16.25 -3.06 -0.58
CA ALA A 345 15.40 -2.89 -1.74
C ALA A 345 13.94 -2.87 -1.31
N GLY A 346 13.10 -2.24 -2.10
CA GLY A 346 11.66 -2.21 -1.89
C GLY A 346 10.90 -2.28 -3.20
N GLY A 347 9.62 -2.62 -3.09
CA GLY A 347 8.73 -2.81 -4.22
C GLY A 347 7.60 -3.76 -3.87
N GLU A 348 7.10 -4.51 -4.85
CA GLU A 348 6.03 -5.48 -4.64
C GLU A 348 6.20 -6.67 -5.60
N THR A 349 6.49 -7.84 -5.04
CA THR A 349 6.62 -9.06 -5.84
C THR A 349 5.28 -9.78 -5.99
N THR A 350 5.21 -10.74 -6.91
CA THR A 350 4.03 -11.57 -7.11
C THR A 350 4.39 -13.05 -7.01
N VAL A 351 3.37 -13.87 -6.75
CA VAL A 351 3.49 -15.32 -6.73
C VAL A 351 2.49 -15.91 -7.72
N THR A 352 3.00 -16.71 -8.64
CA THR A 352 2.15 -17.58 -9.45
C THR A 352 1.78 -18.81 -8.62
N ILE A 353 0.51 -18.90 -8.20
CA ILE A 353 0.00 -20.04 -7.43
C ILE A 353 -0.08 -21.28 -8.33
N ARG A 354 0.59 -22.36 -7.92
CA ARG A 354 0.68 -23.65 -8.61
C ARG A 354 0.30 -24.83 -7.72
N GLY A 355 0.50 -24.70 -6.41
CA GLY A 355 0.15 -25.70 -5.40
C GLY A 355 -1.00 -25.27 -4.51
N GLU A 356 -1.24 -26.08 -3.47
CA GLU A 356 -2.30 -25.90 -2.48
C GLU A 356 -1.75 -25.47 -1.11
N GLY A 357 -0.45 -25.14 -1.06
CA GLY A 357 0.25 -24.71 0.15
C GLY A 357 -0.21 -23.36 0.67
N ARG A 358 0.35 -23.01 1.83
CA ARG A 358 0.14 -21.74 2.50
C ARG A 358 1.43 -20.93 2.47
N GLY A 359 1.32 -19.65 2.12
CA GLY A 359 2.46 -18.75 2.07
C GLY A 359 2.10 -17.39 1.47
N GLY A 360 3.09 -16.53 1.34
CA GLY A 360 3.00 -15.26 0.65
C GLY A 360 4.25 -14.97 -0.16
N ARG A 361 4.26 -13.83 -0.84
CA ARG A 361 5.34 -13.41 -1.74
C ARG A 361 6.66 -13.20 -1.02
N ASN A 362 6.64 -12.62 0.18
CA ASN A 362 7.85 -12.39 0.96
C ASN A 362 8.42 -13.71 1.50
N GLN A 363 7.55 -14.59 2.01
CA GLN A 363 7.93 -15.94 2.44
C GLN A 363 8.45 -16.77 1.26
N GLU A 364 7.83 -16.67 0.08
CA GLU A 364 8.30 -17.38 -1.11
C GLU A 364 9.67 -16.86 -1.59
N LEU A 365 9.89 -15.54 -1.57
CA LEU A 365 11.18 -14.92 -1.85
C LEU A 365 12.24 -15.45 -0.88
N ALA A 366 11.96 -15.44 0.42
CA ALA A 366 12.87 -15.96 1.44
C ALA A 366 13.17 -17.45 1.23
N LEU A 367 12.17 -18.28 0.91
CA LEU A 367 12.38 -19.72 0.70
C LEU A 367 13.24 -19.99 -0.54
N ALA A 368 12.98 -19.28 -1.64
CA ALA A 368 13.79 -19.35 -2.84
C ALA A 368 15.22 -18.86 -2.59
N ALA A 369 15.40 -17.81 -1.77
CA ALA A 369 16.70 -17.30 -1.36
C ALA A 369 17.45 -18.32 -0.50
N ALA A 370 16.79 -18.99 0.46
CA ALA A 370 17.40 -20.01 1.31
C ALA A 370 18.01 -21.17 0.49
N ILE A 371 17.36 -21.57 -0.61
CA ILE A 371 17.90 -22.57 -1.53
C ILE A 371 19.19 -22.08 -2.21
N GLN A 372 19.26 -20.80 -2.55
CA GLN A 372 20.42 -20.20 -3.21
C GLN A 372 21.58 -19.91 -2.25
N LEU A 373 21.29 -19.64 -0.98
CA LEU A 373 22.26 -19.30 0.06
C LEU A 373 22.89 -20.52 0.75
N ASP A 374 22.51 -21.76 0.39
CA ASP A 374 22.97 -22.98 1.09
C ASP A 374 24.49 -22.97 1.35
N GLY A 375 24.87 -23.00 2.63
CA GLY A 375 26.26 -23.03 3.07
C GLY A 375 26.97 -21.67 3.16
N LEU A 376 26.38 -20.58 2.68
CA LEU A 376 26.96 -19.22 2.76
C LEU A 376 26.78 -18.63 4.17
N GLN A 377 27.69 -18.95 5.09
CA GLN A 377 27.53 -18.70 6.53
C GLN A 377 27.29 -17.23 6.90
N ASP A 378 27.89 -16.30 6.18
CA ASP A 378 27.89 -14.87 6.53
C ASP A 378 26.82 -14.06 5.80
N ALA A 379 25.84 -14.71 5.17
CA ALA A 379 24.78 -14.04 4.41
C ALA A 379 23.38 -14.35 4.96
N MET A 380 22.53 -13.32 4.94
CA MET A 380 21.13 -13.40 5.33
C MET A 380 20.28 -12.57 4.36
N ILE A 381 19.13 -13.11 3.94
CA ILE A 381 18.11 -12.38 3.19
C ILE A 381 16.85 -12.33 4.03
N VAL A 382 16.27 -11.14 4.16
CA VAL A 382 15.02 -10.88 4.87
C VAL A 382 14.03 -10.29 3.89
N ALA A 383 12.82 -10.82 3.83
CA ALA A 383 11.71 -10.26 3.07
C ALA A 383 10.58 -9.92 4.04
N LEU A 384 10.05 -8.69 3.96
CA LEU A 384 9.15 -8.11 4.94
C LEU A 384 8.02 -7.33 4.25
N ALA A 385 6.78 -7.75 4.46
CA ALA A 385 5.57 -6.99 4.20
C ALA A 385 5.37 -5.93 5.28
N THR A 386 5.21 -4.67 4.89
CA THR A 386 5.08 -3.58 5.85
C THR A 386 3.73 -3.54 6.56
N ASP A 387 2.68 -4.19 6.03
CA ASP A 387 1.37 -4.30 6.67
C ASP A 387 1.27 -5.41 7.73
N GLY A 388 2.37 -6.15 7.92
CA GLY A 388 2.48 -7.24 8.88
C GLY A 388 1.85 -8.54 8.41
N THR A 389 1.38 -8.62 7.15
CA THR A 389 0.70 -9.79 6.59
C THR A 389 1.22 -10.13 5.19
N ASP A 390 1.71 -11.34 5.00
CA ASP A 390 2.20 -11.84 3.72
C ASP A 390 1.35 -13.02 3.25
N GLY A 391 0.53 -12.79 2.22
CA GLY A 391 -0.48 -13.76 1.77
C GLY A 391 -1.57 -14.02 2.83
N PRO A 392 -2.27 -15.16 2.79
CA PRO A 392 -3.25 -15.56 3.80
C PRO A 392 -2.59 -16.13 5.07
N THR A 393 -1.62 -15.42 5.64
CA THR A 393 -0.84 -15.84 6.83
C THR A 393 -0.88 -14.78 7.93
N ASP A 394 -0.39 -15.11 9.12
CA ASP A 394 -0.15 -14.17 10.22
C ASP A 394 1.30 -13.66 10.28
N ALA A 395 2.12 -14.06 9.30
CA ALA A 395 3.50 -13.63 9.17
C ALA A 395 3.61 -12.44 8.21
N ALA A 396 4.50 -11.51 8.50
CA ALA A 396 4.90 -10.43 7.62
C ALA A 396 5.91 -10.89 6.56
N GLY A 397 6.50 -12.07 6.71
CA GLY A 397 7.58 -12.54 5.85
C GLY A 397 8.45 -13.57 6.55
N ALA A 398 9.71 -13.70 6.12
CA ALA A 398 10.64 -14.67 6.70
C ALA A 398 12.11 -14.27 6.54
N ILE A 399 12.97 -14.93 7.34
CA ILE A 399 14.42 -14.84 7.28
C ILE A 399 15.02 -16.08 6.62
N ALA A 400 15.89 -15.89 5.65
CA ALA A 400 16.70 -16.93 5.02
C ALA A 400 18.19 -16.71 5.32
N GLU A 401 18.86 -17.74 5.85
CA GLU A 401 20.29 -17.72 6.19
C GLU A 401 21.00 -18.87 5.47
N GLY A 402 22.33 -18.80 5.37
CA GLY A 402 23.13 -19.92 4.83
C GLY A 402 23.00 -21.23 5.63
N SER A 403 22.54 -21.15 6.88
CA SER A 403 22.26 -22.32 7.74
C SER A 403 20.85 -22.91 7.55
N THR A 404 19.92 -22.21 6.88
CA THR A 404 18.49 -22.57 6.80
C THR A 404 18.30 -23.99 6.26
N LEU A 405 18.96 -24.36 5.16
CA LEU A 405 18.81 -25.71 4.58
C LEU A 405 19.47 -26.82 5.42
N ARG A 406 20.50 -26.51 6.21
CA ARG A 406 21.06 -27.47 7.18
C ARG A 406 20.04 -27.77 8.27
N ARG A 407 19.40 -26.73 8.83
CA ARG A 407 18.33 -26.87 9.84
C ARG A 407 17.10 -27.59 9.28
N ALA A 408 16.69 -27.26 8.06
CA ALA A 408 15.59 -27.94 7.36
C ALA A 408 15.84 -29.44 7.17
N ARG A 409 17.04 -29.82 6.71
CA ARG A 409 17.44 -31.23 6.54
C ARG A 409 17.39 -32.01 7.86
N ALA A 410 17.82 -31.41 8.97
CA ALA A 410 17.73 -32.03 10.30
C ALA A 410 16.27 -32.32 10.72
N LYS A 411 15.30 -31.56 10.19
CA LYS A 411 13.86 -31.76 10.39
C LYS A 411 13.17 -32.52 9.25
N LYS A 412 13.93 -33.06 8.29
CA LYS A 412 13.43 -33.78 7.10
C LYS A 412 12.52 -32.92 6.20
N LEU A 413 12.74 -31.60 6.17
CA LEU A 413 12.01 -30.67 5.31
C LEU A 413 12.77 -30.49 3.99
N LEU A 414 12.08 -30.68 2.87
CA LEU A 414 12.65 -30.52 1.52
C LEU A 414 12.21 -29.17 0.93
N ALA A 415 13.06 -28.15 1.03
CA ALA A 415 12.73 -26.77 0.64
C ALA A 415 12.17 -26.63 -0.79
N ARG A 416 12.67 -27.43 -1.74
CA ARG A 416 12.18 -27.42 -3.13
C ARG A 416 10.74 -27.90 -3.26
N ASP A 417 10.31 -28.85 -2.43
CA ASP A 417 8.95 -29.39 -2.46
C ASP A 417 7.97 -28.36 -1.89
N TYR A 418 8.33 -27.73 -0.76
CA TYR A 418 7.56 -26.61 -0.19
C TYR A 418 7.45 -25.44 -1.18
N LEU A 419 8.55 -25.06 -1.86
CA LEU A 419 8.52 -24.00 -2.87
C LEU A 419 7.66 -24.36 -4.09
N ALA A 420 7.73 -25.61 -4.55
CA ALA A 420 6.91 -26.08 -5.67
C ALA A 420 5.41 -26.09 -5.32
N ASN A 421 5.07 -26.37 -4.07
CA ASN A 421 3.70 -26.39 -3.57
C ASN A 421 3.18 -25.03 -3.06
N ASN A 422 3.95 -23.94 -3.20
CA ASN A 422 3.65 -22.62 -2.61
C ASN A 422 3.40 -22.67 -1.08
N ASP A 423 4.13 -23.53 -0.37
CA ASP A 423 3.95 -23.81 1.05
C ASP A 423 5.06 -23.19 1.94
N SER A 424 5.47 -21.96 1.63
CA SER A 424 6.58 -21.31 2.32
C SER A 424 6.32 -21.02 3.80
N TYR A 425 5.06 -20.84 4.20
CA TYR A 425 4.67 -20.60 5.60
C TYR A 425 5.06 -21.77 6.50
N HIS A 426 4.57 -22.98 6.20
CA HIS A 426 4.83 -24.14 7.05
C HIS A 426 6.33 -24.47 7.07
N PHE A 427 7.06 -24.26 5.96
CA PHE A 427 8.51 -24.46 5.96
C PHE A 427 9.21 -23.62 7.03
N PHE A 428 8.95 -22.31 7.08
CA PHE A 428 9.60 -21.42 8.05
C PHE A 428 9.00 -21.50 9.45
N GLU A 429 7.73 -21.87 9.60
CA GLU A 429 7.10 -22.15 10.89
C GLU A 429 7.84 -23.25 11.64
N HIS A 430 8.17 -24.35 10.94
CA HIS A 430 8.93 -25.45 11.55
C HIS A 430 10.35 -25.05 11.95
N LEU A 431 10.90 -23.98 11.37
CA LEU A 431 12.25 -23.48 11.63
C LEU A 431 12.29 -22.33 12.64
N GLY A 432 11.16 -21.66 12.91
CA GLY A 432 11.12 -20.46 13.76
C GLY A 432 11.72 -19.23 13.08
N ASP A 433 11.60 -19.14 11.74
CA ASP A 433 12.20 -18.08 10.93
C ASP A 433 11.16 -17.12 10.33
N LEU A 434 9.88 -17.27 10.68
CA LEU A 434 8.82 -16.35 10.30
C LEU A 434 8.99 -15.01 11.01
N LEU A 435 8.76 -13.92 10.29
CA LEU A 435 8.65 -12.58 10.86
C LEU A 435 7.21 -12.36 11.30
N ILE A 436 6.95 -12.47 12.60
CA ILE A 436 5.62 -12.20 13.16
C ILE A 436 5.64 -10.82 13.81
N THR A 437 4.87 -9.88 13.27
CA THR A 437 4.75 -8.51 13.79
C THR A 437 3.38 -8.22 14.41
N GLY A 438 2.37 -9.02 14.08
CA GLY A 438 0.98 -8.58 14.16
C GLY A 438 0.65 -7.47 13.15
N PRO A 439 -0.57 -6.91 13.19
CA PRO A 439 -0.97 -5.85 12.28
C PRO A 439 -0.20 -4.56 12.61
N THR A 440 0.53 -4.05 11.63
CA THR A 440 1.23 -2.76 11.74
C THR A 440 0.33 -1.57 11.43
N ASN A 441 -0.89 -1.84 10.92
CA ASN A 441 -1.89 -0.86 10.50
C ASN A 441 -1.42 0.14 9.42
N THR A 442 -0.30 -0.15 8.76
CA THR A 442 0.20 0.56 7.57
C THR A 442 0.20 -0.37 6.37
N ASN A 443 0.46 0.15 5.17
CA ASN A 443 0.78 -0.67 4.00
C ASN A 443 1.52 0.19 2.98
N VAL A 444 2.82 -0.04 2.84
CA VAL A 444 3.67 0.57 1.82
C VAL A 444 4.46 -0.49 1.03
N ASN A 445 3.84 -1.66 0.84
CA ASN A 445 4.38 -2.81 0.13
C ASN A 445 5.52 -3.51 0.88
N ASP A 446 6.49 -4.05 0.14
CA ASP A 446 7.49 -4.98 0.65
C ASP A 446 8.88 -4.33 0.72
N LEU A 447 9.68 -4.82 1.66
CA LEU A 447 11.12 -4.56 1.74
C LEU A 447 11.88 -5.88 1.70
N THR A 448 12.98 -5.89 0.96
CA THR A 448 13.95 -6.98 0.92
C THR A 448 15.30 -6.46 1.38
N PHE A 449 15.94 -7.20 2.27
CA PHE A 449 17.25 -6.87 2.82
C PHE A 449 18.22 -7.99 2.49
N VAL A 450 19.42 -7.64 2.05
CA VAL A 450 20.56 -8.57 1.95
C VAL A 450 21.60 -8.11 2.96
N PHE A 451 21.84 -8.92 3.97
CA PHE A 451 22.89 -8.70 4.95
C PHE A 451 24.07 -9.61 4.67
N VAL A 452 25.28 -9.05 4.72
CA VAL A 452 26.53 -9.81 4.78
C VAL A 452 27.33 -9.30 5.97
N PHE A 453 27.73 -10.18 6.89
CA PHE A 453 28.20 -9.79 8.23
C PHE A 453 29.69 -9.54 8.37
#